data_AF-A0A2M7KL91-F1
#
_entry.id   AF-A0A2M7KL91-F1
#
_cell.length_a   1.000
_cell.length_b   1.000
_cell.length_c   1.000
_cell.angle_alpha   90.00
_cell.angle_beta   90.00
_cell.angle_gamma   90.00
#
_symmetry.space_group_name_H-M   'P 1'
#
loop_
_entity.id
_entity.type
_entity.pdbx_description
1 polymer ?
#
loop_
_entity_poly.entity_id
_entity_poly.type
_entity_poly.pdbx_seq_one_letter_code
_entity_poly.pdbx_strand_id
1 'polypeptide(L)'
;MNLTSNHLTGFAAGVGAAALGFYLYKKNQRQVDEFLRSQGLNLPGCGAHDPGSLTLEELVAEKERLEDLIAEREMAVSEPEAQAA
;
A
#
# COMPACT_ATOMS: atom_id res chain seq x y z
N MET A 1 27.61 6.32 32.72
CA MET A 1 27.02 5.05 32.24
C MET A 1 28.11 4.29 31.52
N ASN A 2 28.51 3.11 32.03
CA ASN A 2 29.57 2.31 31.40
C ASN A 2 28.96 1.47 30.28
N LEU A 3 29.37 1.72 29.04
CA LEU A 3 29.00 0.91 27.89
C LEU A 3 29.78 -0.41 27.97
N THR A 4 29.14 -1.46 28.50
CA THR A 4 29.72 -2.80 28.54
C THR A 4 29.66 -3.49 27.18
N SER A 5 30.60 -4.40 26.87
CA SER A 5 30.67 -5.12 25.58
C SER A 5 29.34 -5.76 25.15
N ASN A 6 28.50 -6.18 26.09
CA ASN A 6 27.17 -6.73 25.80
C ASN A 6 26.25 -5.74 25.06
N HIS A 7 26.36 -4.44 25.32
CA HIS A 7 25.58 -3.41 24.61
C HIS A 7 26.10 -3.22 23.19
N LEU A 8 27.42 -3.31 23.00
CA LEU A 8 28.04 -3.23 21.69
C LEU A 8 27.69 -4.44 20.83
N THR A 9 27.71 -5.65 21.41
CA THR A 9 27.29 -6.88 20.74
C THR A 9 25.81 -6.85 20.40
N GLY A 10 24.94 -6.41 21.33
CA GLY A 10 23.51 -6.25 21.07
C GLY A 10 23.23 -5.23 19.97
N PHE A 11 23.95 -4.11 19.96
CA PHE A 11 23.84 -3.09 18.90
C PHE A 11 24.30 -3.65 17.54
N ALA A 12 25.45 -4.30 17.47
CA ALA A 12 25.97 -4.88 16.23
C ALA A 12 25.03 -5.96 15.66
N ALA A 13 24.49 -6.82 16.53
CA ALA A 13 23.51 -7.83 16.14
C ALA A 13 22.20 -7.20 15.63
N GLY A 14 21.72 -6.15 16.31
CA GLY A 14 20.51 -5.42 15.90
C GLY A 14 20.67 -4.73 14.55
N VAL A 15 21.79 -4.03 14.33
CA VAL A 15 22.10 -3.37 13.05
C VAL A 15 22.25 -4.39 11.93
N GLY A 16 22.91 -5.52 12.20
CA GLY A 16 23.05 -6.61 11.23
C GLY A 16 21.72 -7.23 10.82
N ALA A 17 20.85 -7.53 11.79
CA ALA A 17 19.51 -8.07 11.53
C ALA A 17 18.63 -7.07 10.76
N ALA A 18 18.67 -5.79 11.13
CA ALA A 18 17.92 -4.73 10.44
C ALA A 18 18.39 -4.54 8.99
N ALA A 19 19.70 -4.54 8.74
CA ALA A 19 20.26 -4.42 7.40
C ALA A 19 19.88 -5.61 6.50
N LEU A 20 19.91 -6.83 7.03
CA LEU A 20 19.48 -8.03 6.29
C LEU A 20 17.98 -8.01 6.00
N GLY A 21 17.16 -7.64 6.99
CA GLY A 21 15.72 -7.47 6.82
C GLY A 21 15.40 -6.40 5.76
N PHE A 22 16.10 -5.26 5.79
CA PHE A 22 15.96 -4.20 4.81
C PHE A 22 16.41 -4.64 3.40
N TYR A 23 17.50 -5.42 3.30
CA TYR A 23 17.99 -5.93 2.03
C TYR A 23 16.98 -6.89 1.38
N LEU A 24 16.43 -7.82 2.16
CA LEU A 24 15.41 -8.76 1.70
C LEU A 24 14.10 -8.04 1.34
N TYR A 25 13.68 -7.06 2.17
CA TYR A 25 12.53 -6.21 1.88
C TYR A 25 12.72 -5.46 0.55
N LYS A 26 13.88 -4.83 0.32
CA LYS A 26 14.14 -4.06 -0.90
C LYS A 26 14.10 -4.92 -2.17
N LYS A 27 14.51 -6.19 -2.10
CA LYS A 27 14.48 -7.10 -3.25
C LYS A 27 13.07 -7.53 -3.65
N ASN A 28 12.15 -7.60 -2.67
CA ASN A 28 10.79 -8.12 -2.85
C ASN A 28 9.71 -7.12 -2.42
N GLN A 29 10.02 -5.83 -2.45
CA GLN A 29 9.23 -4.77 -1.83
C GLN A 29 7.75 -4.84 -2.21
N ARG A 30 7.44 -4.98 -3.51
CA ARG A 30 6.07 -5.13 -4.00
C ARG A 30 5.32 -6.32 -3.39
N GLN A 31 5.95 -7.49 -3.31
CA GLN A 31 5.31 -8.70 -2.75
C GLN A 31 5.10 -8.57 -1.25
N VAL A 32 6.06 -7.96 -0.54
CA VAL A 32 5.96 -7.76 0.91
C VAL A 32 4.89 -6.73 1.23
N ASP A 33 4.82 -5.64 0.46
CA ASP A 33 3.79 -4.61 0.60
C ASP A 33 2.39 -5.19 0.32
N GLU A 34 2.24 -6.01 -0.72
CA GLU A 34 0.99 -6.68 -1.06
C GLU A 34 0.57 -7.69 0.03
N PHE A 35 1.52 -8.47 0.57
CA PHE A 35 1.28 -9.37 1.69
C PHE A 35 0.85 -8.63 2.96
N LEU A 36 1.57 -7.56 3.35
CA LEU A 36 1.24 -6.75 4.54
C LEU A 36 -0.12 -6.06 4.39
N ARG A 37 -0.46 -5.58 3.18
CA ARG A 37 -1.79 -5.03 2.86
C ARG A 37 -2.89 -6.09 2.94
N SER A 38 -2.61 -7.33 2.52
CA SER A 38 -3.56 -8.45 2.66
C SER A 38 -3.88 -8.80 4.13
N GLN A 39 -2.98 -8.45 5.04
CA GLN A 39 -3.18 -8.59 6.50
C GLN A 39 -3.86 -7.36 7.13
N GLY A 40 -4.28 -6.37 6.33
CA GLY A 40 -4.98 -5.17 6.80
C GLY A 40 -4.08 -4.04 7.29
N LEU A 41 -2.76 -4.12 7.05
CA LEU A 41 -1.84 -3.04 7.40
C LEU A 41 -1.82 -1.99 6.29
N ASN A 42 -2.21 -0.75 6.62
CA ASN A 42 -2.06 0.40 5.72
C ASN A 42 -0.60 0.86 5.72
N LEU A 43 0.17 0.39 4.74
CA LEU A 43 1.54 0.84 4.51
C LEU A 43 1.52 2.19 3.78
N PRO A 44 2.26 3.22 4.24
CA PRO A 44 2.38 4.52 3.56
C PRO A 44 3.27 4.48 2.30
N GLY A 45 3.27 3.35 1.59
CA GLY A 45 4.09 3.10 0.40
C GLY A 45 3.22 2.65 -0.76
N CYS A 46 3.08 3.53 -1.74
CA CYS A 46 2.45 3.28 -3.04
C CYS A 46 0.91 3.08 -3.02
N GLY A 47 0.18 4.19 -3.04
CA GLY A 47 -1.16 4.24 -3.63
C GLY A 47 -2.33 4.47 -2.68
N ALA A 48 -2.10 4.70 -1.39
CA ALA A 48 -3.12 5.31 -0.53
C ALA A 48 -2.84 6.80 -0.49
N HIS A 49 -3.41 7.57 -1.42
CA HIS A 49 -3.53 9.01 -1.22
C HIS A 49 -4.42 9.17 0.00
N ASP A 50 -3.90 9.74 1.08
CA ASP A 50 -4.72 10.03 2.26
C ASP A 50 -5.87 10.95 1.78
N PRO A 51 -7.14 10.51 1.86
CA PRO A 51 -8.25 11.32 1.37
C PRO A 51 -8.38 12.63 2.15
N GLY A 52 -7.86 12.70 3.38
CA GLY A 52 -7.79 13.93 4.17
C GLY A 52 -6.72 14.92 3.74
N SER A 53 -5.76 14.49 2.90
CA SER A 53 -4.66 15.33 2.39
C SER A 53 -4.87 15.79 0.96
N LEU A 54 -5.97 15.43 0.31
CA LEU A 54 -6.30 15.83 -1.06
C LEU A 54 -6.71 17.31 -1.10
N THR A 55 -6.23 18.03 -2.11
CA THR A 55 -6.77 19.35 -2.44
C THR A 55 -8.18 19.22 -3.05
N LEU A 56 -8.98 20.29 -3.03
CA LEU A 56 -10.34 20.26 -3.56
C LEU A 56 -10.39 19.87 -5.06
N GLU A 57 -9.39 20.30 -5.83
CA GLU A 57 -9.24 19.94 -7.25
C GLU A 57 -8.98 18.44 -7.43
N GLU A 58 -8.06 17.88 -6.66
CA GLU A 58 -7.74 16.44 -6.71
C GLU A 58 -8.93 15.59 -6.25
N LEU A 59 -9.69 16.04 -5.25
CA LEU A 59 -10.89 15.35 -4.78
C LEU A 59 -12.00 15.33 -5.85
N VAL A 60 -12.18 16.43 -6.57
CA VAL A 60 -13.15 16.52 -7.68
C VAL A 60 -12.70 15.61 -8.84
N ALA A 61 -11.42 15.60 -9.18
CA ALA A 61 -10.88 14.70 -10.21
C ALA A 61 -11.07 13.22 -9.84
N GLU A 62 -10.84 12.85 -8.58
CA GLU A 62 -11.06 11.47 -8.11
C GLU A 62 -12.55 11.11 -8.09
N LYS A 63 -13.43 12.06 -7.76
CA LYS A 63 -14.89 11.89 -7.85
C LYS A 63 -15.32 11.58 -9.29
N GLU A 64 -14.91 12.39 -10.26
CA GLU A 64 -15.27 12.20 -11.68
C GLU A 64 -14.80 10.82 -12.17
N ARG A 65 -13.56 10.45 -11.86
CA ARG A 65 -13.02 9.12 -12.16
C ARG A 65 -13.87 7.99 -11.59
N LEU A 66 -14.35 8.12 -10.34
CA LEU A 66 -15.19 7.11 -9.71
C LEU A 66 -16.58 7.04 -10.35
N GLU A 67 -17.16 8.17 -10.74
CA GLU A 67 -18.43 8.22 -11.47
C GLU A 67 -18.32 7.51 -12.83
N ASP A 68 -17.21 7.72 -13.56
CA ASP A 68 -16.94 7.01 -14.81
C ASP A 68 -16.85 5.50 -14.60
N LEU A 69 -16.08 5.06 -13.59
CA LEU A 69 -15.92 3.64 -13.28
C LEU A 69 -17.24 2.97 -12.86
N ILE A 70 -18.11 3.68 -12.15
CA ILE A 70 -19.43 3.17 -11.78
C ILE A 70 -20.29 3.01 -13.03
N ALA A 71 -20.33 4.00 -13.91
CA ALA A 71 -21.07 3.91 -15.16
C ALA A 71 -20.58 2.74 -16.03
N GLU A 72 -19.27 2.55 -16.15
CA GLU A 72 -18.69 1.40 -16.86
C GLU A 72 -19.15 0.06 -16.27
N ARG A 73 -19.15 -0.07 -14.94
CA ARG A 73 -19.59 -1.28 -14.23
C ARG A 73 -21.08 -1.53 -14.40
N GLU A 74 -21.91 -0.48 -14.31
CA GLU A 74 -23.35 -0.58 -14.50
C GLU A 74 -23.71 -0.96 -15.94
N MET A 75 -23.01 -0.40 -16.93
CA MET A 75 -23.14 -0.82 -18.34
C MET A 75 -22.76 -2.29 -18.53
N ALA A 76 -21.62 -2.72 -17.97
CA ALA A 76 -21.22 -4.13 -18.03
C ALA A 76 -22.20 -5.08 -17.33
N VAL A 77 -22.89 -4.62 -16.28
CA VAL A 77 -23.92 -5.39 -15.55
C VAL A 77 -25.29 -5.35 -16.22
N SER A 78 -25.58 -4.35 -17.07
CA SER A 78 -26.85 -4.20 -17.81
C SER A 78 -26.82 -4.81 -19.22
N GLU A 79 -25.66 -5.21 -19.72
CA GLU A 79 -25.53 -5.99 -20.97
C GLU A 79 -26.08 -7.44 -20.97
N PRO A 80 -26.32 -8.17 -19.86
CA PRO A 80 -26.87 -9.53 -19.95
C PRO A 80 -28.38 -9.58 -20.29
N GLU A 81 -29.12 -8.46 -20.30
CA GLU A 81 -30.58 -8.48 -20.55
C GLU A 81 -31.02 -8.00 -21.95
N ALA A 82 -30.14 -7.37 -22.74
CA ALA A 82 -30.51 -6.86 -24.07
C ALA A 82 -30.32 -7.85 -25.23
N GLN A 83 -29.73 -9.04 -25.00
CA GLN A 83 -29.54 -10.08 -26.02
C GLN A 83 -30.46 -11.30 -25.85
N ALA A 84 -31.47 -11.23 -24.98
CA ALA A 84 -32.39 -12.34 -24.70
C ALA A 84 -33.89 -11.97 -24.77
N ALA A 85 -34.27 -10.99 -25.60
CA ALA A 85 -35.67 -10.70 -25.92
C ALA A 85 -35.89 -10.50 -27.43
#